data_AF-A0A7G8FIB0-F1
#
_entry.id   AF-A0A7G8FIB0-F1
#
_cell.length_a   1.000
_cell.length_b   1.000
_cell.length_c   1.000
_cell.angle_alpha   90.00
_cell.angle_beta   90.00
_cell.angle_gamma   90.00
#
_symmetry.space_group_name_H-M   'P 1'
#
loop_
_entity.id
_entity.type
_entity.pdbx_description
1 polymer ?
#
loop_
_entity_poly.entity_id
_entity_poly.type
_entity_poly.pdbx_seq_one_letter_code
_entity_poly.pdbx_strand_id
1 'polypeptide(L)'
;MANSELERFVQAIADDHGLATGIKTLGSHYDVVAYANIRGYAITLAEWGRYLAMDWLQTSDADLASVHRADPAHWSWAFRQLSRWRALLMDGAESEGMLGPADFAVTPDQSVAQPASIPASSLTDAEKDAALASFIQLVKTRPDLKDQVKSARNQDEVIGLAQAQGFAIDSLTLLRSWSQVSDFSKPTWFGWFDD
;
A
#
# COMPACT_ATOMS: atom_id res chain seq x y z
N MET A 1 -18.11 26.29 21.30
CA MET A 1 -17.25 25.29 21.99
C MET A 1 -16.93 24.08 21.10
N ALA A 2 -17.64 23.86 19.99
CA ALA A 2 -17.45 22.75 19.03
C ALA A 2 -16.07 22.65 18.33
N ASN A 3 -15.38 23.77 18.09
CA ASN A 3 -14.16 23.75 17.26
C ASN A 3 -12.87 23.45 18.05
N SER A 4 -12.86 23.73 19.34
CA SER A 4 -11.63 23.70 20.16
C SER A 4 -11.04 22.31 20.34
N GLU A 5 -11.87 21.28 20.51
CA GLU A 5 -11.41 19.89 20.67
C GLU A 5 -10.93 19.28 19.35
N LEU A 6 -11.62 19.61 18.25
CA LEU A 6 -11.22 19.19 16.91
C LEU A 6 -9.89 19.83 16.50
N GLU A 7 -9.73 21.14 16.70
CA GLU A 7 -8.46 21.81 16.41
C GLU A 7 -7.33 21.29 17.30
N ARG A 8 -7.63 20.97 18.57
CA ARG A 8 -6.67 20.30 19.45
C ARG A 8 -6.26 18.92 18.95
N PHE A 9 -7.21 18.11 18.48
CA PHE A 9 -6.93 16.80 17.91
C PHE A 9 -6.06 16.92 16.66
N VAL A 10 -6.43 17.82 15.73
CA VAL A 10 -5.66 18.07 14.50
C VAL A 10 -4.23 18.51 14.81
N GLN A 11 -4.06 19.40 15.79
CA GLN A 11 -2.73 19.84 16.25
C GLN A 11 -1.96 18.71 16.95
N ALA A 12 -2.62 17.90 17.79
CA ALA A 12 -2.00 16.82 18.53
C ALA A 12 -1.46 15.73 17.60
N ILE A 13 -2.13 15.45 16.48
CA ILE A 13 -1.63 14.53 15.45
C ILE A 13 -0.34 15.04 14.81
N ALA A 14 -0.18 16.36 14.67
CA ALA A 14 1.04 16.94 14.11
C ALA A 14 2.20 17.01 15.12
N ASP A 15 1.90 17.07 16.41
CA ASP A 15 2.88 17.22 17.49
C ASP A 15 3.32 15.87 18.08
N ASP A 16 2.39 14.91 18.19
CA ASP A 16 2.60 13.61 18.80
C ASP A 16 2.69 12.49 17.75
N HIS A 17 3.90 11.95 17.58
CA HIS A 17 4.16 10.87 16.63
C HIS A 17 3.42 9.56 17.00
N GLY A 18 3.10 9.34 18.27
CA GLY A 18 2.31 8.18 18.72
C GLY A 18 0.88 8.24 18.22
N LEU A 19 0.25 9.42 18.33
CA LEU A 19 -1.07 9.69 17.78
C LEU A 19 -1.07 9.62 16.25
N ALA A 20 -0.04 10.19 15.60
CA ALA A 20 0.14 10.10 14.15
C ALA A 20 0.26 8.64 13.67
N THR A 21 1.03 7.81 14.37
CA THR A 21 1.16 6.39 14.03
C THR A 21 -0.17 5.66 14.14
N GLY A 22 -1.01 6.01 15.13
CA GLY A 22 -2.33 5.41 15.30
C GLY A 22 -3.33 5.74 14.19
N ILE A 23 -3.18 6.87 13.48
CA ILE A 23 -4.09 7.19 12.37
C ILE A 23 -3.73 6.48 11.05
N LYS A 24 -2.54 5.87 10.96
CA LYS A 24 -2.07 5.14 9.77
C LYS A 24 -2.98 3.97 9.39
N THR A 25 -3.62 3.33 10.37
CA THR A 25 -4.48 2.16 10.12
C THR A 25 -5.92 2.53 9.78
N LEU A 26 -6.26 3.83 9.75
CA LEU A 26 -7.62 4.30 9.60
C LEU A 26 -7.90 4.56 8.11
N GLY A 27 -8.94 3.91 7.58
CA GLY A 27 -9.35 4.01 6.18
C GLY A 27 -10.68 4.72 5.95
N SER A 28 -11.30 5.25 7.00
CA SER A 28 -12.56 5.99 6.89
C SER A 28 -12.63 7.19 7.84
N HIS A 29 -13.45 8.18 7.48
CA HIS A 29 -13.68 9.35 8.33
C HIS A 29 -14.38 8.97 9.64
N TYR A 30 -15.17 7.90 9.63
CA TYR A 30 -15.78 7.35 10.84
C TYR A 30 -14.71 6.82 11.80
N ASP A 31 -13.71 6.11 11.28
CA ASP A 31 -12.60 5.57 12.08
C ASP A 31 -11.73 6.69 12.67
N VAL A 32 -11.50 7.77 11.92
CA VAL A 32 -10.79 8.97 12.43
C VAL A 32 -11.53 9.60 13.60
N VAL A 33 -12.85 9.78 13.46
CA VAL A 33 -13.70 10.31 14.53
C VAL A 33 -13.74 9.38 15.74
N ALA A 34 -13.90 8.07 15.52
CA ALA A 34 -13.89 7.08 16.59
C ALA A 34 -12.54 7.07 17.33
N TYR A 35 -11.43 7.12 16.61
CA TYR A 35 -10.08 7.19 17.17
C TYR A 35 -9.88 8.43 18.04
N ALA A 36 -10.30 9.60 17.56
CA ALA A 36 -10.25 10.84 18.33
C ALA A 36 -11.05 10.74 19.65
N ASN A 37 -12.26 10.18 19.60
CA ASN A 37 -13.09 9.98 20.79
C ASN A 37 -12.46 9.01 21.79
N ILE A 38 -11.85 7.91 21.33
CA ILE A 38 -11.11 6.96 22.19
C ILE A 38 -9.91 7.64 22.87
N ARG A 39 -9.27 8.60 22.20
CA ARG A 39 -8.16 9.40 22.73
C ARG A 39 -8.59 10.56 23.63
N GLY A 40 -9.89 10.73 23.85
CA GLY A 40 -10.45 11.76 24.75
C GLY A 40 -10.82 13.07 24.06
N TYR A 41 -10.75 13.15 22.73
CA TYR A 41 -11.21 14.32 21.96
C TYR A 41 -12.66 14.12 21.56
N ALA A 42 -13.56 14.87 22.19
CA ALA A 42 -14.99 14.82 21.89
C ALA A 42 -15.29 15.53 20.57
N ILE A 43 -15.30 14.77 19.47
CA ILE A 43 -15.61 15.27 18.13
C ILE A 43 -16.73 14.47 17.48
N THR A 44 -17.61 15.13 16.73
CA THR A 44 -18.64 14.45 15.92
C THR A 44 -18.23 14.36 14.45
N LEU A 45 -18.81 13.39 13.73
CA LEU A 45 -18.60 13.23 12.28
C LEU A 45 -19.04 14.50 11.51
N ALA A 46 -20.07 15.19 11.98
CA ALA A 46 -20.57 16.41 11.34
C ALA A 46 -19.60 17.60 11.51
N GLU A 47 -18.95 17.71 12.68
CA GLU A 47 -17.90 18.71 12.91
C GLU A 47 -16.66 18.40 12.07
N TRP A 48 -16.22 17.15 12.07
CA TRP A 48 -15.12 16.67 11.23
C TRP A 48 -15.35 16.96 9.74
N GLY A 49 -16.53 16.62 9.21
CA GLY A 49 -16.87 16.87 7.81
C GLY A 49 -16.92 18.36 7.44
N ARG A 50 -17.44 19.22 8.33
CA ARG A 50 -17.42 20.67 8.11
C ARG A 50 -16.00 21.23 8.09
N TYR A 51 -15.13 20.75 8.98
CA TYR A 51 -13.74 21.18 9.05
C TYR A 51 -12.96 20.77 7.80
N LEU A 52 -13.15 19.53 7.32
CA LEU A 52 -12.58 19.08 6.05
C LEU A 52 -13.04 19.93 4.87
N ALA A 53 -14.35 20.20 4.77
CA ALA A 53 -14.88 21.01 3.68
C ALA A 53 -14.27 22.43 3.67
N MET A 54 -14.06 23.04 4.84
CA MET A 54 -13.40 24.33 4.98
C MET A 54 -11.91 24.28 4.58
N ASP A 55 -11.18 23.23 4.95
CA ASP A 55 -9.78 23.02 4.55
C ASP A 55 -9.66 22.82 3.03
N TRP A 56 -10.54 21.99 2.45
CA TRP A 56 -10.56 21.68 1.03
C TRP A 56 -10.88 22.89 0.16
N LEU A 57 -11.72 23.82 0.64
CA LEU A 57 -11.98 25.10 -0.03
C LEU A 57 -10.73 25.99 -0.15
N GLN A 58 -9.73 25.79 0.70
CA GLN A 58 -8.46 26.53 0.67
C GLN A 58 -7.32 25.72 0.03
N THR A 59 -7.58 24.45 -0.31
CA THR A 59 -6.62 23.52 -0.90
C THR A 59 -6.58 23.69 -2.42
N SER A 60 -5.40 23.59 -3.03
CA SER A 60 -5.27 23.64 -4.50
C SER A 60 -5.86 22.40 -5.18
N ASP A 61 -6.34 22.53 -6.42
CA ASP A 61 -6.97 21.43 -7.17
C ASP A 61 -6.08 20.19 -7.33
N ALA A 62 -4.76 20.37 -7.49
CA ALA A 62 -3.81 19.25 -7.60
C ALA A 62 -3.72 18.42 -6.31
N ASP A 63 -3.83 19.10 -5.17
CA ASP A 63 -3.75 18.48 -3.85
C ASP A 63 -5.09 17.82 -3.50
N LEU A 64 -6.23 18.44 -3.87
CA LEU A 64 -7.56 17.82 -3.80
C LEU A 64 -7.68 16.57 -4.67
N ALA A 65 -7.14 16.58 -5.89
CA ALA A 65 -7.09 15.39 -6.74
C ALA A 65 -6.33 14.24 -6.04
N SER A 66 -5.30 14.57 -5.27
CA SER A 66 -4.53 13.61 -4.48
C SER A 66 -5.30 13.07 -3.27
N VAL A 67 -6.23 13.84 -2.69
CA VAL A 67 -7.18 13.35 -1.67
C VAL A 67 -8.16 12.36 -2.28
N HIS A 68 -8.75 12.71 -3.42
CA HIS A 68 -9.77 11.88 -4.09
C HIS A 68 -9.21 10.58 -4.66
N ARG A 69 -7.94 10.57 -5.09
CA ARG A 69 -7.26 9.37 -5.55
C ARG A 69 -6.60 8.57 -4.45
N ALA A 70 -6.61 9.03 -3.20
CA ALA A 70 -5.98 8.30 -2.10
C ALA A 70 -6.69 6.96 -1.88
N ASP A 71 -5.93 5.87 -1.89
CA ASP A 71 -6.47 4.56 -1.56
C ASP A 71 -6.80 4.49 -0.05
N PRO A 72 -8.03 4.15 0.34
CA PRO A 72 -8.44 4.08 1.75
C PRO A 72 -7.78 2.95 2.54
N ALA A 73 -7.18 1.95 1.89
CA ALA A 73 -6.39 0.92 2.58
C ALA A 73 -4.92 1.33 2.76
N HIS A 74 -4.47 2.41 2.11
CA HIS A 74 -3.11 2.89 2.23
C HIS A 74 -2.90 3.72 3.51
N TRP A 75 -1.76 3.52 4.17
CA TRP A 75 -1.47 4.13 5.48
C TRP A 75 -1.44 5.67 5.45
N SER A 76 -1.19 6.25 4.29
CA SER A 76 -1.18 7.70 4.09
C SER A 76 -2.58 8.31 3.99
N TRP A 77 -3.64 7.50 3.84
CA TRP A 77 -4.99 7.99 3.53
C TRP A 77 -5.47 9.04 4.53
N ALA A 78 -5.34 8.76 5.83
CA ALA A 78 -5.78 9.66 6.89
C ALA A 78 -5.03 11.00 6.84
N PHE A 79 -3.72 10.96 6.61
CA PHE A 79 -2.86 12.15 6.50
C PHE A 79 -3.20 13.01 5.29
N ARG A 80 -3.72 12.40 4.22
CA ARG A 80 -4.16 13.12 3.03
C ARG A 80 -5.47 13.84 3.20
N GLN A 81 -6.22 13.66 4.28
CA GLN A 81 -7.52 14.32 4.43
C GLN A 81 -7.39 15.81 4.76
N LEU A 82 -6.30 16.23 5.44
CA LEU A 82 -6.08 17.60 5.86
C LEU A 82 -4.76 18.16 5.33
N SER A 83 -4.79 19.39 4.85
CA SER A 83 -3.59 20.10 4.34
C SER A 83 -2.46 20.12 5.36
N ARG A 84 -2.79 20.36 6.63
CA ARG A 84 -1.81 20.38 7.73
C ARG A 84 -1.15 19.02 7.98
N TRP A 85 -1.84 17.91 7.75
CA TRP A 85 -1.28 16.58 7.94
C TRP A 85 -0.51 16.10 6.72
N ARG A 86 -0.85 16.58 5.52
CA ARG A 86 -0.08 16.32 4.29
C ARG A 86 1.36 16.80 4.42
N ALA A 87 1.60 17.91 5.10
CA ALA A 87 2.95 18.40 5.39
C ALA A 87 3.82 17.44 6.24
N LEU A 88 3.21 16.43 6.89
CA LEU A 88 3.91 15.41 7.68
C LEU A 88 4.28 14.18 6.84
N LEU A 89 3.79 14.08 5.60
CA LEU A 89 4.13 12.99 4.69
C LEU A 89 5.56 13.18 4.18
N MET A 90 6.34 12.10 4.18
CA MET A 90 7.67 12.10 3.58
C MET A 90 7.58 12.11 2.05
N ASP A 91 8.58 12.71 1.40
CA ASP A 91 8.76 12.68 -0.05
C ASP A 91 8.70 11.22 -0.55
N GLY A 92 7.75 10.93 -1.44
CA GLY A 92 7.45 9.58 -1.95
C GLY A 92 6.15 8.94 -1.44
N ALA A 93 5.66 9.31 -0.25
CA ALA A 93 4.37 8.82 0.28
C ALA A 93 3.17 9.33 -0.55
N GLU A 94 3.36 10.43 -1.29
CA GLU A 94 2.42 10.98 -2.26
C GLU A 94 2.21 10.10 -3.50
N SER A 95 3.22 9.33 -3.89
CA SER A 95 3.20 8.46 -5.07
C SER A 95 2.71 7.04 -4.76
N GLU A 96 3.06 6.46 -3.60
CA GLU A 96 2.68 5.07 -3.23
C GLU A 96 1.18 4.91 -2.89
N GLY A 97 0.55 5.94 -2.32
CA GLY A 97 -0.84 5.86 -1.84
C GLY A 97 -1.91 6.30 -2.85
N MET A 98 -1.54 6.55 -4.10
CA MET A 98 -2.46 7.01 -5.13
C MET A 98 -3.01 5.80 -5.91
N LEU A 99 -4.33 5.69 -6.01
CA LEU A 99 -4.99 4.82 -6.99
C LEU A 99 -4.51 5.24 -8.37
N GLY A 100 -3.61 4.44 -8.95
CA GLY A 100 -3.03 4.71 -10.25
C GLY A 100 -4.10 4.82 -11.33
N PRO A 101 -3.87 5.58 -12.42
CA PRO A 101 -4.70 5.44 -13.61
C PRO A 101 -4.58 3.98 -14.06
N ALA A 102 -5.70 3.29 -14.17
CA ALA A 102 -5.73 2.07 -14.97
C ALA A 102 -5.19 2.44 -16.36
N ASP A 103 -4.08 1.79 -16.74
CA ASP A 103 -3.42 1.93 -18.02
C ASP A 103 -4.39 1.59 -19.16
N PHE A 104 -4.87 2.62 -19.85
CA PHE A 104 -5.43 2.50 -21.20
C PHE A 104 -5.04 3.75 -22.01
N ALA A 105 -3.74 3.94 -22.21
CA ALA A 105 -3.27 4.80 -23.28
C ALA A 105 -1.90 4.30 -23.76
N VAL A 106 -1.96 3.35 -24.70
CA VAL A 106 -0.85 3.10 -25.62
C VAL A 106 -0.40 4.44 -26.21
N THR A 107 0.83 4.82 -25.96
CA THR A 107 1.50 5.88 -26.73
C THR A 107 2.76 5.26 -27.34
N PRO A 108 2.86 5.18 -28.68
CA PRO A 108 4.08 4.75 -29.32
C PRO A 108 5.11 5.88 -29.30
N ASP A 109 6.36 5.50 -29.03
CA ASP A 109 7.63 6.11 -29.41
C ASP A 109 7.71 7.65 -29.53
N GLN A 110 8.46 8.28 -28.62
CA GLN A 110 9.45 9.29 -29.02
C GLN A 110 10.63 9.33 -28.03
N SER A 111 11.80 8.98 -28.56
CA SER A 111 13.12 9.20 -27.96
C SER A 111 13.47 10.69 -27.89
N VAL A 112 13.82 11.24 -26.72
CA VAL A 112 14.89 12.26 -26.54
C VAL A 112 15.44 12.23 -25.10
N ALA A 113 16.71 11.82 -25.00
CA ALA A 113 17.79 12.20 -24.06
C ALA A 113 17.54 12.39 -22.53
N GLN A 114 18.24 11.55 -21.74
CA GLN A 114 18.54 11.66 -20.30
C GLN A 114 19.51 12.83 -19.97
N PRO A 115 19.66 13.19 -18.68
CA PRO A 115 20.76 12.58 -17.92
C PRO A 115 20.41 12.15 -16.47
N ALA A 116 20.86 10.93 -16.16
CA ALA A 116 21.35 10.45 -14.87
C ALA A 116 20.59 10.79 -13.56
N SER A 117 19.81 9.84 -13.08
CA SER A 117 19.87 9.37 -11.69
C SER A 117 19.38 7.91 -11.67
N ILE A 118 20.29 6.99 -11.37
CA ILE A 118 20.02 5.57 -11.20
C ILE A 118 19.33 5.42 -9.84
N PRO A 119 18.08 4.95 -9.72
CA PRO A 119 17.62 4.45 -8.44
C PRO A 119 18.10 3.01 -8.28
N ALA A 120 18.53 2.70 -7.07
CA ALA A 120 18.98 1.38 -6.66
C ALA A 120 18.02 0.27 -7.12
N SER A 121 18.62 -0.81 -7.59
CA SER A 121 18.03 -2.01 -8.15
C SER A 121 16.97 -2.63 -7.24
N SER A 122 15.71 -2.21 -7.38
CA SER A 122 14.56 -2.99 -6.98
C SER A 122 14.10 -3.71 -8.25
N LEU A 123 14.24 -5.04 -8.30
CA LEU A 123 13.78 -5.84 -9.45
C LEU A 123 12.35 -5.40 -9.80
N THR A 124 12.09 -5.11 -11.06
CA THR A 124 10.74 -4.75 -11.52
C THR A 124 9.77 -5.90 -11.28
N ASP A 125 8.47 -5.63 -11.17
CA ASP A 125 7.45 -6.67 -10.99
C ASP A 125 7.56 -7.80 -12.03
N ALA A 126 7.95 -7.46 -13.26
CA ALA A 126 8.20 -8.41 -14.34
C ALA A 126 9.40 -9.33 -14.06
N GLU A 127 10.48 -8.79 -13.49
CA GLU A 127 11.64 -9.60 -13.11
C GLU A 127 11.34 -10.50 -11.91
N LYS A 128 10.54 -10.03 -10.95
CA LYS A 128 10.07 -10.85 -9.82
C LYS A 128 9.17 -11.98 -10.28
N ASP A 129 8.29 -11.73 -11.26
CA ASP A 129 7.43 -12.75 -11.86
C ASP A 129 8.25 -13.79 -12.64
N ALA A 130 9.25 -13.34 -13.40
CA ALA A 130 10.20 -14.23 -14.08
C ALA A 130 11.02 -15.08 -13.09
N ALA A 131 11.43 -14.50 -11.95
CA ALA A 131 12.09 -15.20 -10.86
C ALA A 131 11.17 -16.24 -10.20
N LEU A 132 9.89 -15.92 -10.01
CA LEU A 132 8.89 -16.86 -9.50
C LEU A 132 8.66 -18.03 -10.47
N ALA A 133 8.53 -17.77 -11.76
CA ALA A 133 8.38 -18.82 -12.78
C ALA A 133 9.60 -19.76 -12.81
N SER A 134 10.80 -19.19 -12.70
CA SER A 134 12.07 -19.93 -12.61
C SER A 134 12.16 -20.76 -11.33
N PHE A 135 11.71 -20.20 -10.20
CA PHE A 135 11.61 -20.93 -8.94
C PHE A 135 10.64 -22.11 -9.03
N ILE A 136 9.44 -21.90 -9.60
CA ILE A 136 8.44 -22.97 -9.79
C ILE A 136 9.00 -24.11 -10.67
N GLN A 137 9.72 -23.78 -11.75
CA GLN A 137 10.45 -24.76 -12.57
C GLN A 137 11.47 -25.54 -11.73
N LEU A 138 12.28 -24.84 -10.92
CA LEU A 138 13.28 -25.45 -10.05
C LEU A 138 12.65 -26.37 -8.99
N VAL A 139 11.51 -25.98 -8.42
CA VAL A 139 10.73 -26.80 -7.48
C VAL A 139 10.20 -28.06 -8.17
N LYS A 140 9.73 -27.97 -9.42
CA LYS A 140 9.29 -29.13 -10.20
C LYS A 140 10.45 -30.11 -10.49
N THR A 141 11.66 -29.60 -10.70
CA THR A 141 12.86 -30.42 -10.96
C THR A 141 13.50 -30.99 -9.68
N ARG A 142 13.38 -30.32 -8.52
CA ARG A 142 13.98 -30.75 -7.24
C ARG A 142 12.91 -31.33 -6.28
N PRO A 143 12.84 -32.67 -6.10
CA PRO A 143 11.86 -33.30 -5.22
C PRO A 143 12.01 -32.87 -3.74
N ASP A 144 13.23 -32.66 -3.24
CA ASP A 144 13.47 -32.16 -1.88
C ASP A 144 12.89 -30.75 -1.66
N LEU A 145 12.97 -29.89 -2.68
CA LEU A 145 12.49 -28.52 -2.59
C LEU A 145 10.97 -28.48 -2.74
N LYS A 146 10.42 -29.38 -3.57
CA LYS A 146 8.98 -29.63 -3.66
C LYS A 146 8.37 -30.04 -2.33
N ASP A 147 9.00 -30.95 -1.59
CA ASP A 147 8.47 -31.41 -0.30
C ASP A 147 8.51 -30.29 0.77
N GLN A 148 9.56 -29.47 0.75
CA GLN A 148 9.68 -28.28 1.60
C GLN A 148 8.60 -27.23 1.28
N VAL A 149 8.40 -26.89 0.00
CA VAL A 149 7.35 -25.95 -0.42
C VAL A 149 5.95 -26.51 -0.14
N LYS A 150 5.75 -27.82 -0.27
CA LYS A 150 4.46 -28.46 0.04
C LYS A 150 4.16 -28.48 1.54
N SER A 151 5.21 -28.58 2.37
CA SER A 151 5.10 -28.54 3.83
C SER A 151 4.98 -27.12 4.39
N ALA A 152 5.27 -26.09 3.58
CA ALA A 152 5.10 -24.70 3.96
C ALA A 152 3.64 -24.41 4.34
N ARG A 153 3.44 -23.83 5.53
CA ARG A 153 2.10 -23.53 6.05
C ARG A 153 1.63 -22.13 5.68
N ASN A 154 2.57 -21.23 5.39
CA ASN A 154 2.31 -19.82 5.14
C ASN A 154 3.17 -19.29 3.98
N GLN A 155 2.73 -18.18 3.39
CA GLN A 155 3.35 -17.54 2.24
C GLN A 155 4.82 -17.16 2.50
N ASP A 156 5.10 -16.70 3.72
CA ASP A 156 6.45 -16.37 4.21
C ASP A 156 7.45 -17.52 4.06
N GLU A 157 7.04 -18.77 4.33
CA GLU A 157 7.95 -19.91 4.25
C GLU A 157 8.35 -20.20 2.80
N VAL A 158 7.41 -20.04 1.85
CA VAL A 158 7.71 -20.21 0.42
C VAL A 158 8.59 -19.08 -0.11
N ILE A 159 8.35 -17.85 0.34
CA ILE A 159 9.20 -16.70 0.02
C ILE A 159 10.62 -16.92 0.56
N GLY A 160 10.75 -17.39 1.80
CA GLY A 160 12.04 -17.72 2.40
C GLY A 160 12.81 -18.82 1.64
N LEU A 161 12.11 -19.86 1.20
CA LEU A 161 12.70 -20.93 0.38
C LEU A 161 13.17 -20.41 -0.98
N ALA A 162 12.42 -19.52 -1.62
CA ALA A 162 12.80 -18.90 -2.88
C ALA A 162 14.00 -17.96 -2.73
N GLN A 163 14.01 -17.12 -1.68
CA GLN A 163 15.16 -16.27 -1.36
C GLN A 163 16.41 -17.10 -1.06
N ALA A 164 16.28 -18.23 -0.38
CA ALA A 164 17.39 -19.16 -0.13
C ALA A 164 17.95 -19.79 -1.42
N GLN A 165 17.16 -19.86 -2.50
CA GLN A 165 17.62 -20.28 -3.83
C GLN A 165 18.15 -19.11 -4.69
N GLY A 166 18.16 -17.88 -4.15
CA GLY A 166 18.60 -16.68 -4.85
C GLY A 166 17.50 -16.00 -5.67
N PHE A 167 16.24 -16.40 -5.52
CA PHE A 167 15.10 -15.74 -6.18
C PHE A 167 14.49 -14.70 -5.25
N ALA A 168 14.54 -13.43 -5.64
CA ALA A 168 13.90 -12.33 -4.92
C ALA A 168 12.42 -12.25 -5.32
N ILE A 169 11.57 -13.06 -4.68
CA ILE A 169 10.11 -13.02 -4.84
C ILE A 169 9.45 -12.36 -3.63
N ASP A 170 8.28 -11.77 -3.83
CA ASP A 170 7.47 -11.12 -2.80
C ASP A 170 6.07 -11.75 -2.68
N SER A 171 5.40 -11.50 -1.55
CA SER A 171 4.00 -11.91 -1.32
C SER A 171 3.06 -11.52 -2.47
N LEU A 172 3.21 -10.31 -3.00
CA LEU A 172 2.37 -9.81 -4.09
C LEU A 172 2.60 -10.60 -5.39
N THR A 173 3.85 -10.97 -5.71
CA THR A 173 4.17 -11.78 -6.88
C THR A 173 3.56 -13.17 -6.78
N LEU A 174 3.63 -13.77 -5.59
CA LEU A 174 3.07 -15.10 -5.34
C LEU A 174 1.54 -15.08 -5.40
N LEU A 175 0.90 -14.02 -4.90
CA LEU A 175 -0.55 -13.82 -4.98
C LEU A 175 -1.02 -13.57 -6.42
N ARG A 176 -0.25 -12.82 -7.21
CA ARG A 176 -0.51 -12.54 -8.63
C ARG A 176 -0.48 -13.83 -9.46
N SER A 177 0.51 -14.69 -9.24
CA SER A 177 0.59 -16.01 -9.88
C SER A 177 -0.58 -16.90 -9.47
N TRP A 178 -0.97 -16.89 -8.20
CA TRP A 178 -2.09 -17.70 -7.73
C TRP A 178 -3.45 -17.21 -8.18
N SER A 179 -3.65 -15.91 -8.36
CA SER A 179 -4.88 -15.36 -8.94
C SER A 179 -5.15 -15.87 -10.37
N GLN A 180 -4.15 -16.42 -11.05
CA GLN A 180 -4.33 -17.08 -12.35
C GLN A 180 -4.75 -18.56 -12.23
N VAL A 181 -4.71 -19.13 -11.02
CA VAL A 181 -5.07 -20.52 -10.74
C VAL A 181 -6.49 -20.55 -10.17
N SER A 182 -7.40 -21.24 -10.84
CA SER A 182 -8.85 -21.15 -10.58
C SER A 182 -9.33 -21.80 -9.27
N ASP A 183 -8.45 -22.40 -8.47
CA ASP A 183 -8.83 -23.22 -7.31
C ASP A 183 -8.42 -22.56 -5.98
N PHE A 184 -9.36 -21.80 -5.42
CA PHE A 184 -9.16 -20.99 -4.22
C PHE A 184 -9.18 -21.77 -2.89
N SER A 185 -9.43 -23.09 -2.95
CA SER A 185 -9.61 -23.94 -1.75
C SER A 185 -8.31 -24.58 -1.25
N LYS A 186 -7.21 -24.47 -2.01
CA LYS A 186 -5.90 -25.02 -1.64
C LYS A 186 -4.90 -23.89 -1.36
N PRO A 187 -3.85 -24.12 -0.56
CA PRO A 187 -2.82 -23.11 -0.32
C PRO A 187 -2.16 -22.64 -1.63
N THR A 188 -1.64 -21.42 -1.60
CA THR A 188 -1.23 -20.60 -2.76
C THR A 188 -0.22 -21.28 -3.69
N TRP A 189 0.56 -22.22 -3.17
CA TRP A 189 1.60 -23.00 -3.87
C TRP A 189 1.16 -24.43 -4.21
N PHE A 190 -0.01 -24.90 -3.76
CA PHE A 190 -0.47 -26.26 -4.05
C PHE A 190 -0.85 -26.44 -5.52
N GLY A 191 -1.33 -25.37 -6.17
CA GLY A 191 -1.63 -25.35 -7.60
C GLY A 191 -0.40 -25.44 -8.51
N TRP A 192 0.82 -25.31 -7.97
CA TRP A 192 2.06 -25.51 -8.74
C TRP A 192 2.37 -26.99 -9.01
N PHE A 193 1.70 -27.89 -8.28
CA PHE A 193 1.99 -29.33 -8.28
C PHE A 193 0.84 -30.20 -8.77
N ASP A 194 -0.34 -29.62 -9.00
CA ASP A 194 -1.45 -30.28 -9.71
C ASP A 194 -1.05 -30.32 -11.20
N ASP A 195 -0.90 -31.52 -11.76
CA ASP A 195 -0.71 -31.79 -13.20
C ASP A 195 -2.08 -31.93 -13.87
#